data_AF-A0A843RLM6-F1
#
_entry.id   AF-A0A843RLM6-F1
#
_cell.length_a   1.000
_cell.length_b   1.000
_cell.length_c   1.000
_cell.angle_alpha   90.00
_cell.angle_beta   90.00
_cell.angle_gamma   90.00
#
_symmetry.space_group_name_H-M   'P 1'
#
loop_
_entity.id
_entity.type
_entity.pdbx_description
1 polymer ?
#
loop_
_entity_poly.entity_id
_entity_poly.type
_entity_poly.pdbx_seq_one_letter_code
_entity_poly.pdbx_strand_id
1 'polypeptide(L)'
;MNSDALPPSRIRPSLPAALFAAAVLIAAAMPAAAQESDPRTQCWRGWGYLLDGASGGYKSQEMLLVTIGSTVWEAGRPVEIFLLDRASGLISEMPSFTVTPENPRLYYGGRLNYVDTTATIDGSPDRIVIGLSHIEPAQPGVPAKERYNRWACGFPEE
;
A
#
# COMPACT_ATOMS: atom_id res chain seq x y z
N MET A 1 -69.58 -36.71 26.04
CA MET A 1 -70.53 -37.54 25.28
C MET A 1 -70.00 -37.64 23.86
N ASN A 2 -69.51 -38.84 23.49
CA ASN A 2 -69.72 -39.61 22.25
C ASN A 2 -70.39 -38.86 21.08
N SER A 3 -70.09 -39.08 19.80
CA SER A 3 -69.23 -40.02 19.06
C SER A 3 -69.29 -39.63 17.57
N ASP A 4 -68.52 -40.34 16.74
CA ASP A 4 -68.74 -40.63 15.29
C ASP A 4 -68.20 -39.60 14.27
N ALA A 5 -67.57 -39.97 13.15
CA ALA A 5 -67.09 -41.24 12.61
C ALA A 5 -66.16 -40.96 11.40
N LEU A 6 -65.46 -42.01 10.97
CA LEU A 6 -64.30 -42.14 10.05
C LEU A 6 -64.59 -42.02 8.50
N PRO A 7 -63.54 -42.05 7.62
CA PRO A 7 -63.53 -41.62 6.20
C PRO A 7 -63.84 -42.78 5.21
N PRO A 8 -63.77 -42.63 3.85
CA PRO A 8 -62.53 -42.99 3.12
C PRO A 8 -62.33 -42.41 1.69
N SER A 9 -61.16 -42.75 1.12
CA SER A 9 -60.93 -43.18 -0.28
C SER A 9 -60.29 -42.21 -1.30
N ARG A 10 -58.97 -42.37 -1.39
CA ARG A 10 -58.10 -42.49 -2.59
C ARG A 10 -58.76 -42.33 -3.96
N ILE A 11 -58.17 -41.48 -4.80
CA ILE A 11 -57.84 -41.79 -6.21
C ILE A 11 -56.50 -41.09 -6.57
N ARG A 12 -55.46 -41.89 -6.88
CA ARG A 12 -54.32 -41.48 -7.72
C ARG A 12 -54.78 -41.62 -9.18
N PRO A 13 -54.32 -40.76 -10.10
CA PRO A 13 -53.35 -41.30 -11.04
C PRO A 13 -52.24 -40.34 -11.51
N SER A 14 -51.13 -41.00 -11.89
CA SER A 14 -50.24 -40.72 -13.02
C SER A 14 -49.46 -39.39 -13.10
N LEU A 15 -48.14 -39.50 -12.84
CA LEU A 15 -47.11 -38.72 -13.55
C LEU A 15 -47.23 -38.96 -15.07
N PRO A 16 -46.84 -37.97 -15.89
CA PRO A 16 -45.58 -38.16 -16.59
C PRO A 16 -44.65 -36.93 -16.58
N ALA A 17 -43.36 -37.25 -16.55
CA ALA A 17 -42.28 -36.66 -17.34
C ALA A 17 -42.07 -35.13 -17.30
N ALA A 18 -41.01 -34.78 -16.55
CA ALA A 18 -39.84 -34.08 -17.07
C ALA A 18 -40.08 -32.92 -18.06
N LEU A 19 -39.80 -31.70 -17.59
CA LEU A 19 -39.01 -30.78 -18.39
C LEU A 19 -38.16 -29.89 -17.49
N PHE A 20 -36.86 -30.05 -17.71
CA PHE A 20 -35.75 -29.28 -17.19
C PHE A 20 -35.97 -27.78 -17.42
N ALA A 21 -35.72 -26.98 -16.38
CA ALA A 21 -35.19 -25.63 -16.53
C ALA A 21 -34.48 -25.23 -15.23
N ALA A 22 -33.31 -25.82 -14.99
CA ALA A 22 -32.34 -25.26 -14.07
C ALA A 22 -31.79 -23.98 -14.71
N ALA A 23 -32.42 -22.84 -14.43
CA ALA A 23 -31.87 -21.54 -14.73
C ALA A 23 -30.68 -21.32 -13.78
N VAL A 24 -29.50 -21.78 -14.21
CA VAL A 24 -28.22 -21.39 -13.61
C VAL A 24 -28.05 -19.89 -13.89
N LEU A 25 -28.45 -19.06 -12.94
CA LEU A 25 -27.99 -17.68 -12.85
C LEU A 25 -26.48 -17.75 -12.58
N ILE A 26 -25.69 -17.82 -13.65
CA ILE A 26 -24.27 -17.55 -13.62
C ILE A 26 -24.15 -16.05 -13.29
N ALA A 27 -24.10 -15.75 -11.99
CA ALA A 27 -23.57 -14.49 -11.53
C ALA A 27 -22.12 -14.46 -12.03
N ALA A 28 -21.89 -13.74 -13.13
CA ALA A 28 -20.57 -13.36 -13.55
C ALA A 28 -19.99 -12.51 -12.41
N ALA A 29 -19.28 -13.17 -11.50
CA ALA A 29 -18.32 -12.52 -10.63
C ALA A 29 -17.25 -11.97 -11.56
N MET A 30 -17.50 -10.78 -12.12
CA MET A 30 -16.42 -9.99 -12.67
C MET A 30 -15.46 -9.80 -11.51
N PRO A 31 -14.20 -10.26 -11.62
CA PRO A 31 -13.20 -9.79 -10.68
C PRO A 31 -13.23 -8.27 -10.84
N ALA A 32 -13.66 -7.58 -9.79
CA ALA A 32 -13.35 -6.17 -9.66
C ALA A 32 -11.84 -6.12 -9.81
N ALA A 33 -11.38 -5.63 -10.96
CA ALA A 33 -9.98 -5.37 -11.17
C ALA A 33 -9.63 -4.40 -10.06
N ALA A 34 -8.98 -4.92 -9.01
CA ALA A 34 -8.25 -4.09 -8.09
C ALA A 34 -7.24 -3.40 -8.98
N GLN A 35 -7.56 -2.18 -9.40
CA GLN A 35 -6.66 -1.34 -10.17
C GLN A 35 -5.46 -1.16 -9.25
N GLU A 36 -4.42 -1.94 -9.55
CA GLU A 36 -3.13 -1.89 -8.91
C GLU A 36 -2.65 -0.45 -9.09
N SER A 37 -2.71 0.34 -8.01
CA SER A 37 -2.29 1.72 -8.03
C SER A 37 -0.86 1.77 -8.53
N ASP A 38 -0.59 2.55 -9.57
CA ASP A 38 0.76 2.71 -10.11
C ASP A 38 1.72 3.02 -8.95
N PRO A 39 2.75 2.18 -8.70
CA PRO A 39 3.66 2.37 -7.57
C PRO A 39 4.36 3.73 -7.60
N ARG A 40 4.38 4.43 -8.76
CA ARG A 40 4.90 5.80 -8.89
C ARG A 40 4.00 6.87 -8.28
N THR A 41 2.76 6.53 -7.91
CA THR A 41 1.79 7.45 -7.28
C THR A 41 1.68 7.27 -5.77
N GLN A 42 2.49 6.37 -5.19
CA GLN A 42 2.57 6.12 -3.77
C GLN A 42 4.04 6.07 -3.34
N CYS A 43 4.38 6.69 -2.23
CA CYS A 43 5.75 6.69 -1.72
C CYS A 43 5.79 7.13 -0.26
N TRP A 44 6.97 7.04 0.35
CA TRP A 44 7.28 7.84 1.53
C TRP A 44 8.35 8.86 1.17
N ARG A 45 8.13 10.12 1.51
CA ARG A 45 9.05 11.22 1.21
C ARG A 45 9.34 12.05 2.44
N GLY A 46 10.57 12.54 2.55
CA GLY A 46 10.93 13.48 3.60
C GLY A 46 12.41 13.77 3.60
N TRP A 47 13.01 13.72 4.78
CA TRP A 47 14.38 14.15 5.03
C TRP A 47 15.20 13.03 5.68
N GLY A 48 16.52 13.18 5.61
CA GLY A 48 17.44 12.38 6.40
C GLY A 48 18.82 13.01 6.55
N TYR A 49 19.59 12.48 7.49
CA TYR A 49 20.97 12.87 7.73
C TYR A 49 21.85 11.65 7.97
N LEU A 50 23.05 11.65 7.41
CA LEU A 50 24.06 10.66 7.72
C LEU A 50 24.66 10.94 9.10
N LEU A 51 24.79 9.88 9.87
CA LEU A 51 25.42 9.86 11.18
C LEU A 51 26.71 9.03 11.10
N ASP A 52 27.76 9.54 11.71
CA ASP A 52 28.99 8.78 11.92
C ASP A 52 28.72 7.52 12.74
N GLY A 53 29.16 6.36 12.24
CA GLY A 53 28.92 5.08 12.91
C GLY A 53 29.52 4.98 14.31
N ALA A 54 30.66 5.63 14.56
CA ALA A 54 31.39 5.53 15.82
C ALA A 54 30.91 6.56 16.86
N SER A 55 30.71 7.80 16.43
CA SER A 55 30.38 8.93 17.32
C SER A 55 28.88 9.26 17.38
N GLY A 56 28.09 8.82 16.39
CA GLY A 56 26.69 9.22 16.23
C GLY A 56 26.51 10.69 15.80
N GLY A 57 27.60 11.40 15.49
CA GLY A 57 27.56 12.80 15.05
C GLY A 57 27.08 12.94 13.62
N TYR A 58 26.41 14.06 13.31
CA TYR A 58 25.97 14.38 11.96
C TYR A 58 27.17 14.58 11.01
N LYS A 59 27.18 13.87 9.87
CA LYS A 59 28.21 13.96 8.81
C LYS A 59 27.71 14.63 7.53
N SER A 60 26.40 14.73 7.36
CA SER A 60 25.80 15.36 6.18
C SER A 60 24.95 16.57 6.58
N GLN A 61 24.68 17.40 5.59
CA GLN A 61 23.51 18.28 5.62
C GLN A 61 22.23 17.47 5.41
N GLU A 62 21.08 18.13 5.49
CA GLU A 62 19.79 17.54 5.22
C GLU A 62 19.69 17.04 3.77
N MET A 63 19.45 15.74 3.62
CA MET A 63 19.15 15.10 2.36
C MET A 63 17.64 14.99 2.19
N LEU A 64 17.15 15.15 0.96
CA LEU A 64 15.77 14.83 0.62
C LEU A 64 15.71 13.39 0.13
N LEU A 65 14.78 12.62 0.69
CA LEU A 65 14.71 11.17 0.51
C LEU A 65 13.33 10.74 0.05
N VAL A 66 13.29 9.66 -0.72
CA VAL A 66 12.05 8.97 -1.09
C VAL A 66 12.24 7.45 -1.10
N THR A 67 11.19 6.70 -0.75
CA THR A 67 11.04 5.27 -1.05
C THR A 67 9.75 5.08 -1.85
N ILE A 68 9.79 4.25 -2.89
CA ILE A 68 8.68 4.10 -3.84
C ILE A 68 7.75 2.97 -3.41
N GLY A 69 6.44 3.20 -3.52
CA GLY A 69 5.39 2.23 -3.20
C GLY A 69 4.94 2.23 -1.73
N SER A 70 4.30 1.13 -1.34
CA SER A 70 3.66 0.90 -0.04
C SER A 70 4.60 0.36 1.03
N THR A 71 5.83 0.89 1.10
CA THR A 71 6.88 0.43 2.02
C THR A 71 6.35 0.27 3.44
N VAL A 72 6.58 -0.91 4.02
CA VAL A 72 6.24 -1.23 5.41
C VAL A 72 7.46 -0.97 6.28
N TRP A 73 7.29 -0.08 7.26
CA TRP A 73 8.36 0.32 8.17
C TRP A 73 8.36 -0.52 9.44
N GLU A 74 9.23 -1.53 9.46
CA GLU A 74 9.43 -2.45 10.58
C GLU A 74 10.91 -2.53 10.94
N ALA A 75 11.20 -2.74 12.22
CA ALA A 75 12.58 -2.95 12.66
C ALA A 75 13.18 -4.18 11.97
N GLY A 76 14.42 -4.08 11.49
CA GLY A 76 15.13 -5.17 10.82
C GLY A 76 14.71 -5.43 9.38
N ARG A 77 13.71 -4.72 8.84
CA ARG A 77 13.24 -4.92 7.46
C ARG A 77 13.96 -3.97 6.50
N PRO A 78 14.72 -4.48 5.51
CA PRO A 78 15.43 -3.63 4.56
C PRO A 78 14.47 -2.75 3.76
N VAL A 79 14.86 -1.50 3.54
CA VAL A 79 14.13 -0.51 2.75
C VAL A 79 15.10 0.17 1.78
N GLU A 80 14.74 0.20 0.50
CA GLU A 80 15.47 0.97 -0.51
C GLU A 80 15.07 2.45 -0.44
N ILE A 81 16.08 3.32 -0.45
CA ILE A 81 15.98 4.77 -0.37
C ILE A 81 16.66 5.40 -1.59
N PHE A 82 15.96 6.35 -2.19
CA PHE A 82 16.46 7.20 -3.26
C PHE A 82 16.69 8.61 -2.73
N LEU A 83 17.71 9.29 -3.27
CA LEU A 83 17.91 10.72 -3.05
C LEU A 83 17.01 11.51 -4.01
N LEU A 84 16.42 12.59 -3.51
CA LEU A 84 15.79 13.60 -4.35
C LEU A 84 16.79 14.75 -4.57
N ASP A 85 16.92 15.18 -5.82
CA ASP A 85 17.63 16.41 -6.14
C ASP A 85 16.85 17.62 -5.62
N ARG A 86 17.51 18.49 -4.86
CA ARG A 86 16.86 19.61 -4.18
C ARG A 86 16.37 20.68 -5.17
N ALA A 87 17.02 20.83 -6.32
CA ALA A 87 16.67 21.86 -7.30
C ALA A 87 15.43 21.46 -8.12
N SER A 88 15.37 20.22 -8.58
CA SER A 88 14.28 19.71 -9.42
C SER A 88 13.14 19.04 -8.63
N GLY A 89 13.43 18.54 -7.43
CA GLY A 89 12.52 17.70 -6.66
C GLY A 89 12.35 16.28 -7.22
N LEU A 90 13.12 15.91 -8.26
CA LEU A 90 13.10 14.60 -8.90
C LEU A 90 14.06 13.62 -8.21
N ILE A 91 13.87 12.33 -8.43
CA ILE A 91 14.86 11.31 -8.05
C ILE A 91 16.19 11.65 -8.72
N SER A 92 17.23 11.74 -7.89
CA SER A 92 18.61 12.01 -8.32
C SER A 92 19.16 10.85 -9.16
N GLU A 93 20.11 11.15 -10.04
CA GLU A 93 20.90 10.14 -10.76
C GLU A 93 21.86 9.36 -9.85
N MET A 94 22.04 9.81 -8.61
CA MET A 94 22.79 9.09 -7.58
C MET A 94 22.15 7.72 -7.32
N PRO A 95 22.94 6.65 -7.14
CA PRO A 95 22.41 5.33 -6.81
C PRO A 95 21.55 5.36 -5.54
N SER A 96 20.50 4.54 -5.54
CA SER A 96 19.77 4.22 -4.31
C SER A 96 20.68 3.47 -3.33
N PHE A 97 20.25 3.45 -2.07
CA PHE A 97 20.91 2.68 -1.03
C PHE A 97 19.87 2.01 -0.13
N THR A 98 20.25 0.88 0.45
CA THR A 98 19.39 0.12 1.34
C THR A 98 19.68 0.49 2.79
N VAL A 99 18.63 0.68 3.57
CA VAL A 99 18.71 0.91 5.01
C VAL A 99 17.94 -0.16 5.77
N THR A 100 18.38 -0.48 6.98
CA THR A 100 17.66 -1.38 7.89
C THR A 100 17.23 -0.59 9.11
N PRO A 101 15.93 -0.25 9.26
CA PRO A 101 15.41 0.48 10.40
C PRO A 101 15.65 -0.27 11.70
N GLU A 102 15.98 0.44 12.77
CA GLU A 102 16.23 -0.18 14.08
C GLU A 102 15.01 -0.09 15.00
N ASN A 103 14.39 1.09 15.07
CA ASN A 103 13.22 1.33 15.90
C ASN A 103 12.28 2.35 15.22
N PRO A 104 11.61 1.98 14.12
CA PRO A 104 10.73 2.89 13.42
C PRO A 104 9.52 3.25 14.27
N ARG A 105 9.30 4.56 14.44
CA ARG A 105 8.12 5.08 15.13
C ARG A 105 7.15 5.58 14.09
N LEU A 106 5.99 4.94 14.03
CA LEU A 106 4.90 5.32 13.15
C LEU A 106 3.93 6.23 13.91
N TYR A 107 3.69 7.40 13.34
CA TYR A 107 2.75 8.39 13.83
C TYR A 107 1.57 8.49 12.85
N TYR A 108 0.36 8.32 13.37
CA TYR A 108 -0.87 8.56 12.62
C TYR A 108 -1.57 9.83 13.14
N GLY A 109 -1.64 10.85 12.29
CA GLY A 109 -2.24 12.15 12.60
C GLY A 109 -3.56 12.41 11.87
N GLY A 110 -4.36 11.37 11.62
CA GLY A 110 -5.67 11.47 10.95
C GLY A 110 -5.64 11.58 9.43
N ARG A 111 -4.71 12.34 8.84
CA ARG A 111 -4.54 12.45 7.36
C ARG A 111 -3.15 12.12 6.83
N LEU A 112 -2.16 11.99 7.72
CA LEU A 112 -0.77 11.76 7.36
C LEU A 112 -0.23 10.61 8.21
N ASN A 113 0.35 9.62 7.55
CA ASN A 113 1.23 8.66 8.19
C ASN A 113 2.64 9.22 8.12
N TYR A 114 3.35 9.24 9.24
CA TYR A 114 4.74 9.67 9.32
C TYR A 114 5.56 8.58 10.02
N VAL A 115 6.77 8.36 9.54
CA VAL A 115 7.75 7.49 10.18
C VAL A 115 8.99 8.29 10.49
N ASP A 116 9.56 8.09 11.66
CA ASP A 116 10.97 8.39 11.90
C ASP A 116 11.71 7.18 12.46
N THR A 117 13.00 7.10 12.16
CA THR A 117 13.84 6.00 12.64
C THR A 117 15.31 6.38 12.52
N THR A 118 16.14 5.68 13.29
CA THR A 118 17.55 5.51 12.92
C THR A 118 17.70 4.15 12.24
N ALA A 119 18.54 4.07 11.23
CA ALA A 119 18.76 2.86 10.45
C ALA A 119 20.26 2.66 10.19
N THR A 120 20.67 1.40 10.05
CA THR A 120 21.97 1.06 9.46
C THR A 120 21.88 1.19 7.95
N ILE A 121 22.99 1.51 7.30
CA ILE A 121 23.10 1.58 5.84
C ILE A 121 23.86 0.33 5.39
N ASP A 122 23.29 -0.41 4.45
CA ASP A 122 23.94 -1.62 3.95
C ASP A 122 25.29 -1.29 3.30
N GLY A 123 26.31 -2.10 3.59
CA GLY A 123 27.67 -1.89 3.11
C GLY A 123 28.41 -0.66 3.68
N SER A 124 27.86 0.05 4.67
CA SER A 124 28.48 1.25 5.26
C SER A 124 28.61 1.13 6.78
N PRO A 125 29.70 1.62 7.39
CA PRO A 125 29.80 1.75 8.84
C PRO A 125 28.92 2.89 9.39
N ASP A 126 28.47 3.81 8.53
CA ASP A 126 27.64 4.94 8.92
C ASP A 126 26.18 4.53 9.13
N ARG A 127 25.44 5.42 9.79
CA ARG A 127 24.00 5.27 10.04
C ARG A 127 23.25 6.43 9.42
N ILE A 128 21.94 6.33 9.39
CA ILE A 128 21.07 7.40 8.91
C ILE A 128 19.92 7.61 9.89
N VAL A 129 19.61 8.87 10.17
CA VAL A 129 18.33 9.25 10.79
C VAL A 129 17.43 9.80 9.70
N ILE A 130 16.19 9.34 9.67
CA ILE A 130 15.22 9.72 8.64
C ILE A 130 13.88 10.07 9.26
N GLY A 131 13.16 10.96 8.58
CA GLY A 131 11.78 11.31 8.86
C GLY A 131 10.99 11.44 7.56
N LEU A 132 10.02 10.56 7.32
CA LEU A 132 9.30 10.46 6.05
C LEU A 132 7.78 10.46 6.27
N SER A 133 7.07 11.18 5.41
CA SER A 133 5.61 11.17 5.33
C SER A 133 5.14 10.29 4.18
N HIS A 134 4.06 9.54 4.41
CA HIS A 134 3.42 8.73 3.39
C HIS A 134 2.61 9.60 2.44
N ILE A 135 2.90 9.46 1.15
CA ILE A 135 2.05 9.91 0.06
C ILE A 135 1.16 8.72 -0.30
N GLU A 136 -0.08 8.76 0.15
CA GLU A 136 -1.09 7.76 -0.18
C GLU A 136 -1.32 7.67 -1.69
N PRO A 137 -1.69 6.49 -2.22
CA PRO A 137 -1.97 6.34 -3.64
C PRO A 137 -3.03 7.34 -4.10
N ALA A 138 -2.89 7.81 -5.34
CA ALA A 138 -3.91 8.67 -5.93
C ALA A 138 -5.20 7.86 -6.08
N GLN A 139 -6.34 8.48 -5.75
CA GLN A 139 -7.61 7.85 -6.09
C GLN A 139 -7.75 7.84 -7.61
N PRO A 140 -8.06 6.69 -8.23
CA PRO A 140 -8.20 6.61 -9.67
C PRO A 140 -9.21 7.63 -10.19
N GLY A 141 -8.89 8.29 -11.30
CA GLY A 141 -9.81 9.22 -11.97
C GLY A 141 -9.77 10.64 -11.43
N VAL A 142 -8.74 11.00 -10.65
CA VAL A 142 -8.46 12.38 -10.23
C VAL A 142 -7.10 12.81 -10.79
N PRO A 143 -7.01 13.26 -12.05
CA PRO A 143 -5.73 13.52 -12.73
C PRO A 143 -4.83 14.53 -12.02
N ALA A 144 -5.41 15.52 -11.35
CA ALA A 144 -4.64 16.49 -10.57
C ALA A 144 -3.92 15.85 -9.37
N LYS A 145 -4.57 14.88 -8.69
CA LYS A 145 -3.97 14.15 -7.58
C LYS A 145 -2.92 13.16 -8.07
N GLU A 146 -3.17 12.49 -9.19
CA GLU A 146 -2.21 11.60 -9.83
C GLU A 146 -0.92 12.35 -10.21
N ARG A 147 -1.03 13.52 -10.86
CA ARG A 147 0.14 14.36 -11.17
C ARG A 147 0.88 14.83 -9.93
N TYR A 148 0.16 15.35 -8.92
CA TYR A 148 0.78 15.78 -7.66
C TYR A 148 1.53 14.62 -6.99
N ASN A 149 0.93 13.43 -6.90
CA ASN A 149 1.56 12.29 -6.25
C ASN A 149 2.82 11.83 -6.98
N ARG A 150 2.81 11.83 -8.32
CA ARG A 150 4.00 11.50 -9.11
C ARG A 150 5.14 12.47 -8.85
N TRP A 151 4.86 13.78 -8.90
CA TRP A 151 5.82 14.81 -8.54
C TRP A 151 6.28 14.65 -7.08
N ALA A 152 5.36 14.36 -6.16
CA ALA A 152 5.68 14.14 -4.76
C ALA A 152 6.62 12.95 -4.59
N CYS A 153 6.49 11.90 -5.39
CA CYS A 153 7.35 10.72 -5.40
C CYS A 153 8.62 10.89 -6.27
N GLY A 154 8.89 12.08 -6.79
CA GLY A 154 10.12 12.41 -7.51
C GLY A 154 10.13 12.00 -8.98
N PHE A 155 8.98 11.76 -9.58
CA PHE A 155 8.84 11.47 -11.01
C PHE A 155 8.47 12.73 -11.80
N PRO A 156 8.89 12.82 -13.08
CA PRO A 156 8.46 13.90 -13.96
C PRO A 156 6.93 13.89 -14.15
N GLU A 157 6.39 15.09 -14.32
CA GLU A 157 5.00 15.29 -14.76
C GLU A 157 4.83 14.73 -16.17
N GLU A 158 3.76 13.97 -16.39
CA GLU A 158 3.33 13.44 -17.70
C GLU A 158 2.14 14.25 -18.23
#